data_AF-A0A7X8WK84-F1
#
_entry.id   AF-A0A7X8WK84-F1
#
_cell.length_a   1.000
_cell.length_b   1.000
_cell.length_c   1.000
_cell.angle_alpha   90.00
_cell.angle_beta   90.00
_cell.angle_gamma   90.00
#
_symmetry.space_group_name_H-M   'P 1'
#
loop_
_entity.id
_entity.type
_entity.pdbx_description
1 polymer ?
#
loop_
_entity_poly.entity_id
_entity_poly.type
_entity_poly.pdbx_seq_one_letter_code
_entity_poly.pdbx_strand_id
1 'polypeptide(L)'
;MDLDSKIDILEDDIISYGTELLSILLKDRTTGKNIIWATNDYSDLGELYLSTCEIELNAISGRNTKIIQPRITKHETQQANRTREKAEVFTPSWICKNEI
;
A
#
# COMPACT_ATOMS: atom_id res chain seq x y z
N MET A 1 -20.90 -8.59 -4.58
CA MET A 1 -20.54 -7.43 -3.73
C MET A 1 -19.03 -7.46 -3.66
N ASP A 2 -18.36 -6.51 -4.31
CA ASP A 2 -16.90 -6.51 -4.44
C ASP A 2 -16.27 -6.37 -3.05
N LEU A 3 -15.56 -7.42 -2.63
CA LEU A 3 -14.90 -7.48 -1.33
C LEU A 3 -13.78 -6.43 -1.23
N ASP A 4 -13.15 -6.12 -2.37
CA ASP A 4 -12.04 -5.19 -2.49
C ASP A 4 -12.43 -3.77 -2.08
N SER A 5 -13.62 -3.31 -2.44
CA SER A 5 -14.10 -1.95 -2.10
C SER A 5 -14.41 -1.79 -0.62
N LYS A 6 -14.55 -2.89 0.12
CA LYS A 6 -14.84 -2.86 1.56
C LYS A 6 -13.58 -2.89 2.42
N ILE A 7 -12.45 -3.33 1.85
CA ILE A 7 -11.19 -3.52 2.57
C ILE A 7 -10.21 -2.39 2.26
N ASP A 8 -10.24 -1.85 1.05
CA ASP A 8 -9.37 -0.75 0.63
C ASP A 8 -9.76 0.57 1.29
N ILE A 9 -8.75 1.37 1.66
CA ILE A 9 -8.94 2.71 2.24
C ILE A 9 -8.36 3.70 1.24
N LEU A 10 -9.22 4.55 0.67
CA LEU A 10 -8.78 5.54 -0.32
C LEU A 10 -8.10 6.72 0.36
N GLU A 11 -6.97 7.15 -0.17
CA GLU A 11 -6.22 8.32 0.30
C GLU A 11 -7.04 9.60 0.21
N ASP A 12 -7.86 9.75 -0.84
CA ASP A 12 -8.75 10.89 -1.00
C ASP A 12 -9.80 10.97 0.13
N ASP A 13 -10.26 9.82 0.65
CA ASP A 13 -11.15 9.80 1.81
C ASP A 13 -10.41 10.29 3.06
N ILE A 14 -9.14 9.90 3.24
CA ILE A 14 -8.30 10.41 4.34
C ILE A 14 -8.08 11.92 4.21
N ILE A 15 -7.82 12.41 3.00
CA ILE A 15 -7.66 13.84 2.72
C ILE A 15 -8.93 14.61 3.05
N SER A 16 -10.12 14.02 2.85
CA SER A 16 -11.40 14.64 3.21
C SER A 16 -11.51 14.94 4.72
N TYR A 17 -10.86 14.16 5.57
CA TYR A 17 -10.75 14.43 7.02
C TYR A 17 -9.66 15.47 7.34
N GLY A 18 -8.70 15.66 6.44
CA GLY A 18 -7.67 16.69 6.50
C GLY A 18 -6.35 16.27 5.87
N THR A 19 -5.75 17.14 5.06
CA THR A 19 -4.45 16.87 4.40
C THR A 19 -3.30 16.64 5.40
N GLU A 20 -3.37 17.26 6.57
CA GLU A 20 -2.39 17.05 7.65
C GLU A 20 -2.40 15.60 8.16
N LEU A 21 -3.57 14.95 8.19
CA LEU A 21 -3.68 13.56 8.62
C LEU A 21 -2.86 12.63 7.72
N LEU A 22 -3.03 12.76 6.40
CA LEU A 22 -2.26 11.95 5.45
C LEU A 22 -0.76 12.27 5.52
N SER A 23 -0.40 13.53 5.75
CA SER A 23 0.99 13.94 5.97
C SER A 23 1.62 13.27 7.20
N ILE A 24 0.86 13.14 8.29
CA ILE A 24 1.29 12.45 9.51
C ILE A 24 1.45 10.95 9.26
N LEU A 25 0.49 10.33 8.55
CA LEU A 25 0.51 8.89 8.24
C LEU A 25 1.68 8.50 7.35
N LEU A 26 2.08 9.37 6.42
CA LEU A 26 3.23 9.14 5.53
C LEU A 26 4.59 9.30 6.22
N LYS A 27 4.62 9.81 7.45
CA LYS A 27 5.87 10.16 8.14
C LYS A 27 6.54 8.92 8.73
N ASP A 28 7.78 8.65 8.31
CA ASP A 28 8.66 7.75 9.03
C ASP A 28 9.24 8.46 10.26
N ARG A 29 8.91 7.95 11.45
CA ARG A 29 9.34 8.51 12.73
C ARG A 29 10.81 8.24 13.04
N THR A 30 11.44 7.30 12.35
CA THR A 30 12.85 6.94 12.55
C THR A 30 13.77 7.96 11.87
N THR A 31 13.45 8.31 10.62
CA THR A 31 14.26 9.24 9.82
C THR A 31 13.76 10.68 9.86
N GLY A 32 12.51 10.90 10.27
CA GLY A 32 11.87 12.22 10.18
C GLY A 32 11.61 12.65 8.74
N LYS A 33 11.59 11.71 7.79
CA LYS A 33 11.23 11.88 6.37
C LYS A 33 9.93 11.14 6.06
N ASN A 34 9.44 11.17 4.83
CA ASN A 34 8.33 10.31 4.43
C ASN A 34 8.82 8.87 4.19
N ILE A 35 7.89 7.92 4.30
CA ILE A 35 8.11 6.53 3.94
C ILE A 35 8.50 6.45 2.46
N ILE A 36 9.49 5.63 2.12
CA ILE A 36 9.92 5.38 0.74
C ILE A 36 9.14 4.22 0.11
N TRP A 37 9.08 4.16 -1.22
CA TRP A 37 8.41 3.07 -1.93
C TRP A 37 9.00 1.68 -1.65
N ALA A 38 10.32 1.59 -1.44
CA ALA A 38 11.08 0.38 -1.09
C ALA A 38 10.92 -0.83 -2.05
N THR A 39 10.25 -0.65 -3.20
CA THR A 39 10.06 -1.64 -4.25
C THR A 39 10.07 -0.97 -5.60
N ASN A 40 10.47 -1.69 -6.65
CA ASN A 40 10.43 -1.21 -8.02
C ASN A 40 9.08 -1.51 -8.69
N ASP A 41 8.11 -2.09 -7.98
CA ASP A 41 6.79 -2.44 -8.53
C ASP A 41 6.03 -1.24 -9.14
N TYR A 42 6.45 -0.01 -8.80
CA TYR A 42 5.83 1.24 -9.25
C TYR A 42 6.72 2.06 -10.18
N SER A 43 7.93 1.60 -10.53
CA SER A 43 8.89 2.40 -11.30
C SER A 43 8.37 2.85 -12.66
N ASP A 44 7.44 2.10 -13.24
CA ASP A 44 6.83 2.39 -14.54
C ASP A 44 5.93 3.65 -14.52
N LEU A 45 5.55 4.12 -13.32
CA LEU A 45 4.77 5.35 -13.13
C LEU A 45 5.63 6.63 -13.17
N GLY A 46 6.96 6.49 -13.18
CA GLY A 46 7.91 7.59 -13.32
C GLY A 46 8.96 7.66 -12.19
N GLU A 47 9.85 8.64 -12.29
CA GLU A 47 11.01 8.75 -11.38
C GLU A 47 10.62 8.98 -9.91
N LEU A 48 9.46 9.58 -9.63
CA LEU A 48 8.95 9.76 -8.27
C LEU A 48 8.52 8.45 -7.59
N TYR A 49 8.39 7.37 -8.36
CA TYR A 49 7.93 6.06 -7.91
C TYR A 49 9.06 5.02 -7.80
N LEU A 50 10.31 5.47 -7.89
CA LEU A 50 11.47 4.61 -7.69
C LEU A 50 11.53 4.13 -6.22
N SER A 51 12.09 2.94 -6.01
CA SER A 51 12.20 2.32 -4.69
C SER A 51 12.90 3.19 -3.64
N THR A 52 13.79 4.08 -4.07
CA THR A 52 14.55 5.00 -3.21
C THR A 52 13.83 6.33 -2.95
N CYS A 53 12.73 6.62 -3.65
CA CYS A 53 11.99 7.87 -3.53
C CYS A 53 10.98 7.83 -2.39
N GLU A 54 10.79 8.99 -1.76
CA GLU A 54 9.77 9.21 -0.74
C GLU A 54 8.37 9.25 -1.37
N ILE A 55 7.38 8.70 -0.65
CA ILE A 55 5.98 8.77 -1.07
C ILE A 55 5.48 10.18 -0.79
N GLU A 56 5.29 10.93 -1.86
CA GLU A 56 4.69 12.27 -1.81
C GLU A 56 3.16 12.18 -1.80
N LEU A 57 2.51 13.15 -1.16
CA LEU A 57 1.06 13.27 -1.12
C LEU A 57 0.44 13.21 -2.53
N ASN A 58 1.00 13.97 -3.48
CA ASN A 58 0.52 14.00 -4.86
C ASN A 58 0.75 12.68 -5.62
N ALA A 59 1.71 11.86 -5.18
CA ALA A 59 2.01 10.58 -5.80
C ALA A 59 0.94 9.52 -5.51
N ILE A 60 0.08 9.73 -4.49
CA ILE A 60 -0.94 8.78 -4.04
C ILE A 60 -2.35 9.39 -3.92
N SER A 61 -2.56 10.63 -4.35
CA SER A 61 -3.86 11.32 -4.22
C SER A 61 -4.50 11.63 -5.57
N GLY A 62 -5.79 11.93 -5.58
CA GLY A 62 -6.55 12.27 -6.78
C GLY A 62 -6.55 11.13 -7.80
N ARG A 63 -5.92 11.34 -8.96
CA ARG A 63 -5.80 10.29 -10.00
C ARG A 63 -5.02 9.07 -9.54
N ASN A 64 -4.24 9.21 -8.46
CA ASN A 64 -3.33 8.22 -7.94
C ASN A 64 -3.83 7.49 -6.67
N THR A 65 -5.08 7.74 -6.23
CA THR A 65 -5.67 7.21 -4.97
C THR A 65 -5.94 5.69 -4.93
N LYS A 66 -5.40 4.93 -5.87
CA LYS A 66 -5.52 3.46 -5.89
C LYS A 66 -4.20 2.78 -6.17
N ILE A 67 -3.09 3.51 -6.05
CA ILE A 67 -1.75 2.96 -6.26
C ILE A 67 -1.34 2.12 -5.06
N ILE A 68 -1.56 2.63 -3.85
CA ILE A 68 -1.30 1.88 -2.61
C ILE A 68 -2.60 1.19 -2.23
N GLN A 69 -2.55 -0.14 -2.21
CA GLN A 69 -3.70 -0.96 -1.86
C GLN A 69 -3.28 -2.09 -0.93
N PRO A 70 -4.19 -2.58 -0.05
CA PRO A 70 -4.00 -3.76 0.75
C PRO A 70 -3.48 -4.93 -0.08
N ARG A 71 -2.62 -5.75 0.52
CA ARG A 71 -1.98 -6.87 -0.16
C ARG A 71 -2.98 -7.86 -0.79
N ILE A 72 -4.15 -7.99 -0.19
CA ILE A 72 -5.22 -8.91 -0.61
C ILE A 72 -6.01 -8.41 -1.82
N THR A 73 -6.02 -7.10 -2.08
CA THR A 73 -6.74 -6.49 -3.20
C THR A 73 -5.86 -6.31 -4.44
N LYS A 74 -4.56 -6.61 -4.34
CA LYS A 74 -3.63 -6.61 -5.47
C LYS A 74 -3.90 -7.78 -6.40
N HIS A 75 -3.67 -7.58 -7.70
CA HIS A 75 -3.96 -8.57 -8.73
C HIS A 75 -3.34 -9.95 -8.43
N GLU A 76 -4.10 -11.02 -8.68
CA GLU A 76 -3.71 -12.40 -8.35
C GLU A 76 -2.33 -12.78 -8.89
N THR A 77 -1.96 -12.29 -10.08
CA THR A 77 -0.63 -12.55 -10.68
C THR A 77 0.52 -11.95 -9.86
N GLN A 78 0.35 -10.77 -9.27
CA GLN A 78 1.36 -10.16 -8.39
C GLN A 78 1.45 -10.88 -7.04
N GLN A 79 0.33 -11.41 -6.55
CA GLN A 79 0.31 -12.23 -5.34
C GLN A 79 1.01 -13.57 -5.57
N ALA A 80 0.67 -14.27 -6.66
CA ALA A 80 1.27 -15.54 -7.06
C ALA A 80 2.77 -15.42 -7.30
N ASN A 81 3.22 -14.37 -7.99
CA ASN A 81 4.65 -14.13 -8.21
C ASN A 81 5.42 -14.02 -6.89
N ARG A 82 4.85 -13.37 -5.86
CA ARG A 82 5.54 -13.22 -4.56
C ARG A 82 5.46 -14.47 -3.68
N THR A 83 4.37 -15.22 -3.71
CA THR A 83 4.35 -16.56 -3.09
C THR A 83 5.44 -17.45 -3.68
N ARG A 84 5.64 -17.38 -5.00
CA ARG A 84 6.63 -18.20 -5.70
C ARG A 84 8.07 -17.69 -5.54
N GLU A 85 8.30 -16.39 -5.65
CA GLU A 85 9.65 -15.79 -5.67
C GLU A 85 10.17 -15.41 -4.29
N LYS A 86 9.27 -15.06 -3.35
CA LYS A 86 9.62 -14.62 -1.99
C LYS A 86 9.23 -15.63 -0.91
N ALA A 87 8.75 -16.81 -1.30
CA ALA A 87 8.24 -17.84 -0.40
C ALA A 87 7.20 -17.30 0.60
N GLU A 88 6.40 -16.32 0.19
CA GLU A 88 5.35 -15.73 1.03
C GLU A 88 4.25 -16.77 1.27
N VAL A 89 4.15 -17.30 2.50
CA VAL A 89 3.10 -18.22 2.92
C VAL A 89 2.02 -17.43 3.65
N PHE A 90 0.82 -17.35 3.07
CA PHE A 90 -0.33 -16.79 3.76
C PHE A 90 -0.96 -17.86 4.63
N THR A 91 -0.77 -17.79 5.95
CA THR A 91 -1.54 -18.62 6.88
C THR A 91 -3.01 -18.15 6.83
N PRO A 92 -3.94 -19.00 6.37
CA PRO A 92 -5.34 -18.61 6.30
C PRO A 92 -5.90 -18.27 7.68
N SER A 93 -6.70 -17.22 7.78
CA SER A 93 -7.22 -16.72 9.05
C SER A 93 -8.05 -17.75 9.85
N TRP A 94 -8.57 -18.81 9.19
CA TRP A 94 -9.28 -19.91 9.85
C TRP A 94 -8.36 -20.84 10.63
N ILE A 95 -7.06 -20.92 10.28
CA ILE A 95 -6.05 -21.64 11.05
C ILE A 95 -5.76 -20.88 12.36
N CYS A 96 -5.75 -19.55 12.34
CA CYS A 96 -5.45 -18.72 13.51
C CYS A 96 -6.63 -18.56 14.50
N LYS A 97 -7.83 -19.04 14.17
CA LYS A 97 -9.03 -18.91 15.03
C LYS A 97 -9.11 -19.91 16.18
N ASN A 98 -8.22 -20.91 16.21
CA ASN A 98 -8.25 -22.00 17.19
C ASN A 98 -7.21 -21.87 18.32
N GLU A 99 -6.47 -20.76 18.40
CA GLU A 99 -5.39 -20.54 19.38
C GLU A 99 -5.69 -19.33 20.29
N ILE A 100 -6.88 -19.34 20.91
CA ILE A 100 -7.21 -18.52 22.10
C ILE A 100 -7.98 -19.40 23.08
#